data_AF-A0A938JJX7-F1
#
_entry.id   AF-A0A938JJX7-F1
#
_cell.length_a   1.000
_cell.length_b   1.000
_cell.length_c   1.000
_cell.angle_alpha   90.00
_cell.angle_beta   90.00
_cell.angle_gamma   90.00
#
_symmetry.space_group_name_H-M   'P 1'
#
loop_
_entity.id
_entity.type
_entity.pdbx_description
1 polymer ?
#
loop_
_entity_poly.entity_id
_entity_poly.type
_entity_poly.pdbx_seq_one_letter_code
_entity_poly.pdbx_strand_id
1 'polypeptide(L)'
;MVDEKYEKAKKRVEEIKGFYTHAIVYVCVNIVLFLINFFLSPGGWWFYWPLLGWGIGLFFHAMGVFVFNRFPGKKWEDKKIEELMKEMDKKD
;
A
#
# COMPACT_ATOMS: atom_id res chain seq x y z
N MET A 1 17.56 18.91 -9.72
CA MET A 1 18.19 17.58 -9.90
C MET A 1 18.39 16.80 -8.59
N VAL A 2 18.84 17.42 -7.48
CA VAL A 2 18.90 16.73 -6.16
C VAL A 2 17.50 16.59 -5.54
N ASP A 3 16.65 17.59 -5.73
CA ASP A 3 15.30 17.67 -5.15
C ASP A 3 14.36 16.55 -5.63
N GLU A 4 14.31 16.28 -6.96
CA GLU A 4 13.39 15.29 -7.53
C GLU A 4 13.70 13.85 -7.11
N LYS A 5 14.98 13.48 -7.00
CA LYS A 5 15.40 12.16 -6.51
C LYS A 5 15.07 12.00 -5.02
N TYR A 6 15.24 13.09 -4.26
CA TYR A 6 14.91 13.12 -2.85
C TYR A 6 13.39 12.97 -2.62
N GLU A 7 12.56 13.73 -3.35
CA GLU A 7 11.10 13.64 -3.25
C GLU A 7 10.57 12.26 -3.69
N LYS A 8 11.13 11.67 -4.75
CA LYS A 8 10.81 10.28 -5.16
C LYS A 8 11.16 9.28 -4.06
N ALA A 9 12.32 9.43 -3.42
CA ALA A 9 12.73 8.57 -2.31
C ALA A 9 11.85 8.77 -1.06
N LYS A 10 11.50 10.01 -0.74
CA LYS A 10 10.61 10.35 0.39
C LYS A 10 9.21 9.76 0.20
N LYS A 11 8.60 9.97 -0.97
CA LYS A 11 7.31 9.36 -1.32
C LYS A 11 7.36 7.84 -1.18
N ARG A 12 8.48 7.22 -1.59
CA ARG A 12 8.67 5.77 -1.45
C ARG A 12 8.71 5.32 0.01
N VAL A 13 9.37 6.07 0.89
CA VAL A 13 9.40 5.79 2.33
C VAL A 13 8.01 5.92 2.94
N GLU A 14 7.25 6.94 2.53
CA GLU A 14 5.86 7.15 2.99
C GLU A 14 4.93 5.99 2.58
N GLU A 15 5.02 5.51 1.35
CA GLU A 15 4.27 4.32 0.87
C GLU A 15 4.58 3.08 1.73
N ILE A 16 5.87 2.81 1.98
CA ILE A 16 6.31 1.67 2.79
C ILE A 16 5.82 1.81 4.24
N LYS A 17 5.94 3.00 4.83
CA LYS A 17 5.48 3.27 6.19
C LYS A 17 3.95 3.11 6.30
N GLY A 18 3.22 3.57 5.29
CA GLY A 18 1.76 3.39 5.20
C GLY A 18 1.37 1.92 5.19
N PHE A 19 2.06 1.10 4.39
CA PHE A 19 1.85 -0.35 4.37
C PHE A 19 2.12 -1.00 5.74
N TYR A 20 3.27 -0.72 6.37
CA TYR A 20 3.59 -1.30 7.68
C TYR A 20 2.60 -0.90 8.77
N THR A 21 2.14 0.35 8.74
CA THR A 21 1.10 0.82 9.67
C THR A 21 -0.18 -0.01 9.49
N HIS A 22 -0.63 -0.19 8.26
CA HIS A 22 -1.83 -0.98 7.96
C HIS A 22 -1.65 -2.46 8.35
N ALA A 23 -0.48 -3.04 8.09
CA ALA A 23 -0.16 -4.42 8.43
C ALA A 23 -0.16 -4.65 9.96
N ILE A 24 0.44 -3.74 10.73
CA ILE A 24 0.46 -3.82 12.19
C ILE A 24 -0.96 -3.74 12.76
N VAL A 25 -1.75 -2.75 12.30
CA VAL A 25 -3.15 -2.61 12.72
C VAL A 25 -3.94 -3.86 12.37
N TYR A 26 -3.77 -4.41 11.15
CA TYR A 26 -4.42 -5.65 10.72
C TYR A 26 -4.09 -6.81 11.66
N VAL A 27 -2.82 -7.02 12.01
CA VAL A 27 -2.40 -8.11 12.91
C VAL A 27 -2.97 -7.90 14.31
N CYS A 28 -2.82 -6.70 14.89
CA CYS A 28 -3.31 -6.40 16.23
C CYS A 28 -4.83 -6.59 16.35
N VAL A 29 -5.60 -6.07 15.39
CA VAL A 29 -7.06 -6.20 15.37
C VAL A 29 -7.46 -7.66 15.24
N ASN A 30 -6.86 -8.41 14.30
CA ASN A 30 -7.22 -9.82 14.11
C ASN A 30 -6.85 -10.72 15.30
N ILE A 31 -5.75 -10.43 16.02
CA ILE A 31 -5.44 -11.11 17.27
C ILE A 31 -6.54 -10.85 18.31
N VAL A 32 -6.97 -9.60 18.48
CA VAL A 32 -8.06 -9.26 19.41
C VAL A 32 -9.37 -9.95 19.02
N LEU A 33 -9.73 -9.91 17.74
CA LEU A 33 -10.94 -10.58 17.23
C LEU A 33 -10.88 -12.09 17.41
N PHE A 34 -9.72 -12.70 17.18
CA PHE A 34 -9.49 -14.12 17.43
C PHE A 34 -9.70 -14.47 18.90
N LEU A 35 -9.13 -13.70 19.83
CA LEU A 35 -9.30 -13.92 21.27
C LEU A 35 -10.76 -13.77 21.68
N ILE A 36 -11.46 -12.73 21.21
CA ILE A 36 -12.89 -12.53 21.47
C ILE A 36 -13.68 -13.73 20.96
N ASN A 37 -13.43 -14.17 19.73
CA ASN A 37 -14.12 -15.30 19.13
C ASN A 37 -13.91 -16.60 19.92
N PHE A 38 -12.66 -16.87 20.29
CA PHE A 38 -12.26 -18.06 21.03
C PHE A 38 -12.91 -18.13 22.42
N PHE A 39 -12.96 -17.01 23.15
CA PHE A 39 -13.51 -16.99 24.51
C PHE A 39 -15.03 -16.81 24.58
N LEU A 40 -15.62 -15.98 23.71
CA LEU A 40 -17.03 -15.59 23.82
C LEU A 40 -17.97 -16.36 22.87
N SER A 41 -17.44 -17.03 21.84
CA SER A 41 -18.27 -17.75 20.86
C SER A 41 -17.69 -19.13 20.53
N PRO A 42 -17.59 -20.04 21.52
CA PRO A 42 -17.14 -21.41 21.27
C PRO A 42 -18.12 -22.11 20.31
N GLY A 43 -17.72 -22.22 19.04
CA GLY A 43 -18.51 -22.83 17.95
C GLY A 43 -18.78 -21.91 16.75
N GLY A 44 -18.66 -20.60 16.90
CA GLY A 44 -18.91 -19.63 15.83
C GLY A 44 -17.65 -18.90 15.41
N TRP A 45 -16.92 -19.40 14.40
CA TRP A 45 -15.65 -18.82 13.95
C TRP A 45 -15.81 -17.60 13.02
N TRP A 46 -16.59 -16.61 13.43
CA TRP A 46 -16.85 -15.41 12.63
C TRP A 46 -15.62 -14.54 12.37
N PHE A 47 -14.54 -14.66 13.15
CA PHE A 47 -13.31 -13.86 12.97
C PHE A 47 -12.64 -14.07 11.61
N TYR A 48 -12.92 -15.19 10.90
CA TYR A 48 -12.40 -15.43 9.55
C TYR A 48 -12.88 -14.40 8.53
N TRP A 49 -14.09 -13.85 8.69
CA TRP A 49 -14.64 -12.86 7.78
C TRP A 49 -13.84 -11.56 7.73
N PRO A 50 -13.59 -10.86 8.86
CA PRO A 50 -12.72 -9.68 8.86
C PRO A 50 -11.27 -10.04 8.49
N LEU A 51 -10.76 -11.20 8.93
CA LEU A 51 -9.41 -11.66 8.59
C LEU A 51 -9.21 -11.75 7.07
N LEU A 52 -10.09 -12.47 6.37
CA LEU A 52 -10.01 -12.66 4.92
C LEU A 52 -10.37 -11.39 4.15
N GLY A 53 -11.43 -10.70 4.55
CA GLY A 53 -11.88 -9.47 3.89
C GLY A 53 -10.81 -8.38 3.90
N TRP A 54 -10.24 -8.07 5.07
CA TRP A 54 -9.17 -7.08 5.18
C TRP A 54 -7.84 -7.63 4.66
N GLY A 55 -7.62 -8.93 4.75
CA GLY A 55 -6.40 -9.60 4.24
C GLY A 55 -6.24 -9.39 2.73
N ILE A 56 -7.34 -9.44 1.97
CA ILE A 56 -7.33 -9.14 0.53
C ILE A 56 -6.90 -7.68 0.29
N GLY A 57 -7.45 -6.73 1.03
CA GLY A 57 -7.06 -5.32 0.92
C GLY A 57 -5.57 -5.09 1.26
N LEU A 58 -5.08 -5.73 2.32
CA LEU A 58 -3.66 -5.67 2.70
C LEU A 58 -2.76 -6.28 1.62
N PHE A 59 -3.17 -7.38 0.99
CA PHE A 59 -2.46 -8.02 -0.12
C PHE A 59 -2.33 -7.08 -1.33
N PHE A 60 -3.43 -6.45 -1.76
CA PHE A 60 -3.37 -5.50 -2.87
C PHE A 60 -2.55 -4.25 -2.54
N HIS A 61 -2.60 -3.77 -1.30
CA HIS A 61 -1.71 -2.69 -0.85
C HIS A 61 -0.23 -3.12 -0.92
N ALA A 62 0.10 -4.34 -0.48
CA ALA A 62 1.46 -4.89 -0.59
C ALA A 62 1.91 -4.97 -2.06
N MET A 63 1.04 -5.41 -2.97
CA MET A 63 1.36 -5.44 -4.40
C MET A 63 1.61 -4.03 -4.97
N GLY A 64 0.77 -3.05 -4.60
CA GLY A 64 0.97 -1.63 -4.93
C GLY A 64 2.35 -1.12 -4.52
N VAL A 65 2.71 -1.35 -3.26
CA VAL A 65 3.99 -0.89 -2.73
C VAL A 65 5.14 -1.69 -3.33
N PHE A 66 5.19 -3.01 -3.21
CA PHE A 66 6.41 -3.78 -3.51
C PHE A 66 6.52 -4.27 -4.96
N VAL A 67 5.40 -4.54 -5.63
CA VAL A 67 5.40 -5.21 -6.95
C VAL A 67 5.19 -4.21 -8.08
N PHE A 68 4.12 -3.43 -8.05
CA PHE A 68 3.77 -2.50 -9.13
C PHE A 68 4.76 -1.33 -9.23
N ASN A 69 5.42 -0.97 -8.14
CA ASN A 69 6.51 0.01 -8.17
C ASN A 69 7.77 -0.48 -8.92
N ARG A 70 7.91 -1.80 -9.16
CA ARG A 70 9.01 -2.41 -9.92
C ARG A 70 8.65 -2.60 -11.40
N PHE A 71 7.39 -2.38 -11.79
CA PHE A 71 6.91 -2.67 -13.13
C PHE A 71 7.48 -1.67 -14.17
N PRO A 72 7.85 -2.13 -15.38
CA PRO A 72 8.35 -1.26 -16.44
C PRO A 72 7.35 -0.19 -16.89
N GLY A 73 6.04 -0.42 -16.68
CA GLY A 73 4.99 0.57 -16.96
C GLY A 73 5.16 1.88 -16.18
N LYS A 74 5.61 1.82 -14.93
CA LYS A 74 5.85 3.02 -14.12
C LYS A 74 6.93 3.92 -14.70
N LYS A 75 7.98 3.32 -15.29
CA LYS A 75 9.03 4.08 -15.99
C LYS A 75 8.51 4.78 -17.24
N TRP A 76 7.59 4.13 -17.96
CA TRP A 76 6.95 4.73 -19.12
C TRP A 76 6.02 5.89 -18.70
N GLU A 77 5.23 5.71 -17.62
CA GLU A 77 4.41 6.78 -17.05
C GLU A 77 5.26 7.98 -16.60
N ASP A 78 6.31 7.74 -15.81
CA ASP A 78 7.22 8.80 -15.35
C ASP A 78 7.81 9.57 -16.54
N LYS A 79 8.21 8.86 -17.60
CA LYS A 79 8.74 9.47 -18.82
C LYS A 79 7.68 10.29 -19.57
N LYS A 80 6.43 9.80 -19.62
CA LYS A 80 5.35 10.51 -20.30
C LYS A 80 4.93 11.77 -19.55
N ILE A 81 4.92 11.73 -18.22
CA ILE A 81 4.70 12.90 -17.37
C ILE A 81 5.78 13.95 -17.62
N GLU A 82 7.05 13.54 -17.71
CA GLU A 82 8.16 14.46 -18.01
C GLU A 82 8.06 15.07 -19.42
N GLU A 83 7.64 14.29 -20.42
CA GLU A 83 7.38 14.80 -21.78
C GLU A 83 6.28 15.86 -21.80
N LEU A 84 5.14 15.60 -21.15
CA LEU A 84 4.01 16.52 -21.11
C LEU A 84 4.33 17.82 -20.36
N MET A 85 5.08 17.75 -19.25
CA MET A 85 5.53 18.96 -18.54
C MET A 85 6.42 19.84 -19.43
N LYS A 86 7.35 19.23 -20.19
CA LYS A 86 8.22 19.96 -21.13
C LYS A 86 7.45 20.57 -22.31
N GLU A 87 6.38 19.93 -22.76
CA GLU A 87 5.52 20.49 -23.81
C GLU A 87 4.72 21.70 -23.32
N MET A 88 4.25 21.67 -22.06
CA MET A 88 3.55 22.81 -21.44
C MET A 88 4.50 24.01 -21.25
N ASP A 89 5.68 23.80 -20.67
CA ASP A 89 6.69 24.84 -20.46
C ASP A 89 7.19 25.50 -21.76
N LYS A 90 7.08 24.83 -22.90
CA LYS A 90 7.48 25.38 -24.23
C LYS A 90 6.37 26.20 -24.90
N LYS A 91 5.14 26.07 -24.43
CA LYS A 91 3.95 26.70 -25.01
C LYS A 91 3.60 28.03 -24.33
N ASP A 92 4.16 28.23 -23.14
CA ASP A 92 4.19 29.49 -22.38
C ASP A 92 5.44 30.32 -22.70
#